data_AF-A0A1F7FW36-F1
#
_entry.id   AF-A0A1F7FW36-F1
#
_cell.length_a   1.000
_cell.length_b   1.000
_cell.length_c   1.000
_cell.angle_alpha   90.00
_cell.angle_beta   90.00
_cell.angle_gamma   90.00
#
_symmetry.space_group_name_H-M   'P 1'
#
loop_
_entity.id
_entity.type
_entity.pdbx_description
1 polymer ?
#
loop_
_entity_poly.entity_id
_entity_poly.type
_entity_poly.pdbx_seq_one_letter_code
_entity_poly.pdbx_strand_id
1 'polypeptide(L)'
;MPDRNISNVNATVSFASGHIPEVLKKLEHFLGVALSLRSTTGEVVCKTDYFYGPCSIIRGTDRGRQRCRKTYRNIEDRLLRRKVPFVNVCYAGFLIFAVPLEFRGEMVGTLLGSQILPIEKDRNFDLESLFGHTAAALAMKDTEEFYKSFSKVRTLNPDLQRITFLQYLEEIGQHFISMAFADKSWELFLKEIKTETPQFGRF
;
A
#
# COMPACT_ATOMS: atom_id res chain seq x y z
N MET A 1 -6.04 36.03 32.85
CA MET A 1 -6.56 34.69 32.51
C MET A 1 -5.53 34.03 31.62
N PRO A 2 -5.11 32.79 31.89
CA PRO A 2 -3.98 32.20 31.18
C PRO A 2 -4.34 31.97 29.71
N ASP A 3 -3.48 32.48 28.82
CA ASP A 3 -3.46 32.18 27.41
C ASP A 3 -3.44 30.67 27.22
N ARG A 4 -4.58 30.11 26.80
CA ARG A 4 -4.61 28.79 26.19
C ARG A 4 -3.90 28.92 24.85
N ASN A 5 -2.59 28.68 24.91
CA ASN A 5 -1.79 28.31 23.77
C ASN A 5 -2.36 26.97 23.26
N ILE A 6 -3.44 27.03 22.48
CA ILE A 6 -3.96 25.89 21.73
C ILE A 6 -2.91 25.70 20.65
N SER A 7 -1.92 24.86 20.97
CA SER A 7 -0.97 24.34 20.01
C SER A 7 -1.74 23.92 18.78
N ASN A 8 -1.31 24.42 17.63
CA ASN A 8 -1.92 24.14 16.35
C ASN A 8 -1.76 22.64 16.06
N VAL A 9 -2.78 21.85 16.45
CA VAL A 9 -2.81 20.38 16.33
C VAL A 9 -2.80 19.92 14.86
N ASN A 10 -2.90 20.85 13.92
CA ASN A 10 -2.91 20.60 12.47
C ASN A 10 -1.52 20.26 11.86
N ALA A 11 -0.53 19.89 12.67
CA ALA A 11 0.78 19.43 12.18
C ALA A 11 1.09 17.97 12.56
N THR A 12 0.26 17.32 13.37
CA THR A 12 0.68 16.09 14.07
C THR A 12 0.17 14.79 13.47
N VAL A 13 -0.87 14.77 12.64
CA VAL A 13 -1.43 13.48 12.22
C VAL A 13 -1.93 13.41 10.78
N SER A 14 -0.98 13.04 9.92
CA SER A 14 -1.20 12.28 8.70
C SER A 14 -0.63 10.87 8.94
N PHE A 15 -0.94 9.89 8.08
CA PHE A 15 -0.19 8.63 8.06
C PHE A 15 1.34 8.83 7.81
N ALA A 16 1.76 10.03 7.43
CA ALA A 16 3.13 10.43 7.18
C ALA A 16 3.85 11.02 8.41
N SER A 17 3.16 11.24 9.53
CA SER A 17 3.72 11.85 10.75
C SER A 17 3.60 10.93 11.98
N GLY A 18 4.29 11.30 13.06
CA GLY A 18 4.33 10.50 14.29
C GLY A 18 5.09 9.18 14.12
N HIS A 19 4.70 8.15 14.87
CA HIS A 19 5.37 6.84 14.87
C HIS A 19 4.93 5.90 13.73
N ILE A 20 3.88 6.23 12.98
CA ILE A 20 3.32 5.34 11.94
C ILE A 20 4.38 4.98 10.88
N PRO A 21 5.15 5.92 10.30
CA PRO A 21 6.20 5.57 9.34
C PRO A 21 7.27 4.62 9.91
N GLU A 22 7.67 4.82 11.16
CA GLU A 22 8.67 3.97 11.82
C GLU A 22 8.12 2.56 12.08
N VAL A 23 6.88 2.46 12.57
CA VAL A 23 6.20 1.17 12.77
C VAL A 23 6.03 0.46 11.43
N LEU A 24 5.58 1.17 10.38
CA LEU A 24 5.44 0.61 9.03
C LEU A 24 6.77 0.01 8.53
N LYS A 25 7.88 0.72 8.75
CA LYS A 25 9.23 0.23 8.41
C LYS A 25 9.62 -1.00 9.24
N LYS A 26 9.39 -1.00 10.55
CA LYS A 26 9.65 -2.17 11.42
C LYS A 26 8.83 -3.39 11.00
N LEU A 27 7.56 -3.20 10.64
CA LEU A 27 6.68 -4.24 10.12
C LEU A 27 7.19 -4.80 8.78
N GLU A 28 7.62 -3.94 7.85
CA GLU A 28 8.26 -4.40 6.62
C GLU A 28 9.48 -5.29 6.92
N HIS A 29 10.37 -4.87 7.82
CA HIS A 29 11.57 -5.65 8.14
C HIS A 29 11.22 -7.02 8.74
N PHE A 30 10.19 -7.07 9.57
CA PHE A 30 9.71 -8.31 10.17
C PHE A 30 9.01 -9.22 9.15
N LEU A 31 8.17 -8.64 8.27
CA LEU A 31 7.33 -9.39 7.33
C LEU A 31 8.05 -9.70 6.02
N GLY A 32 9.12 -8.98 5.67
CA GLY A 32 9.75 -9.08 4.35
C GLY A 32 8.79 -8.73 3.20
N VAL A 33 7.83 -7.83 3.45
CA VAL A 33 6.82 -7.39 2.47
C VAL A 33 6.85 -5.87 2.37
N ALA A 34 6.81 -5.36 1.13
CA ALA A 34 6.69 -3.93 0.88
C ALA A 34 5.33 -3.40 1.36
N LEU A 35 5.34 -2.43 2.26
CA LEU A 35 4.12 -1.81 2.77
C LEU A 35 3.99 -0.36 2.30
N SER A 36 2.76 0.09 2.06
CA SER A 36 2.49 1.50 1.80
C SER A 36 1.13 1.93 2.31
N LEU A 37 1.07 3.12 2.88
CA LEU A 37 -0.15 3.84 3.22
C LEU A 37 -0.45 4.87 2.12
N ARG A 38 -1.71 4.89 1.69
CA ARG A 38 -2.20 5.79 0.65
C ARG A 38 -3.37 6.60 1.14
N SER A 39 -3.52 7.80 0.59
CA SER A 39 -4.73 8.61 0.76
C SER A 39 -5.89 8.00 -0.04
N THR A 40 -7.09 8.53 0.16
CA THR A 40 -8.30 8.20 -0.63
C THR A 40 -8.18 8.54 -2.12
N THR A 41 -7.23 9.40 -2.51
CA THR A 41 -6.92 9.72 -3.91
C THR A 41 -5.90 8.76 -4.54
N GLY A 42 -5.39 7.80 -3.76
CA GLY A 42 -4.38 6.81 -4.16
C GLY A 42 -2.94 7.34 -4.16
N GLU A 43 -2.72 8.57 -3.70
CA GLU A 43 -1.39 9.13 -3.49
C GLU A 43 -0.69 8.41 -2.35
N VAL A 44 0.62 8.21 -2.48
CA VAL A 44 1.40 7.56 -1.43
C VAL A 44 1.65 8.58 -0.33
N VAL A 45 1.13 8.29 0.87
CA VAL A 45 1.36 9.09 2.07
C VAL A 45 2.62 8.62 2.78
N CYS A 46 2.73 7.30 2.98
CA CYS A 46 3.91 6.66 3.54
C CYS A 46 4.20 5.38 2.76
N LYS A 47 5.47 5.05 2.57
CA LYS A 47 5.87 3.77 1.98
C LYS A 47 7.19 3.33 2.59
N THR A 48 7.40 2.03 2.56
CA THR A 48 8.65 1.43 2.98
C THR A 48 9.60 1.25 1.79
N ASP A 49 10.86 0.93 2.09
CA ASP A 49 11.95 0.97 1.11
C ASP A 49 12.06 -0.32 0.27
N TYR A 50 11.30 -1.38 0.58
CA TYR A 50 11.33 -2.70 -0.10
C TYR A 50 10.97 -2.68 -1.59
N PHE A 51 10.73 -1.50 -2.15
CA PHE A 51 10.64 -1.35 -3.60
C PHE A 51 11.91 -1.81 -4.33
N TYR A 52 13.07 -1.99 -3.69
CA TYR A 52 14.34 -2.51 -4.29
C TYR A 52 14.27 -3.87 -5.03
N GLY A 53 13.11 -4.52 -5.13
CA GLY A 53 12.88 -5.71 -5.92
C GLY A 53 12.46 -5.41 -7.38
N PRO A 54 11.82 -6.38 -8.07
CA PRO A 54 11.43 -6.23 -9.46
C PRO A 54 10.47 -5.07 -9.69
N CYS A 55 9.68 -4.66 -8.68
CA CYS A 55 8.81 -3.50 -8.82
C CYS A 55 9.59 -2.18 -8.92
N SER A 56 10.79 -2.02 -8.34
CA SER A 56 11.61 -0.81 -8.57
C SER A 56 12.04 -0.74 -10.01
N ILE A 57 12.56 -1.84 -10.56
CA ILE A 57 13.04 -1.92 -11.94
C ILE A 57 11.89 -1.63 -12.92
N ILE A 58 10.72 -2.26 -12.69
CA ILE A 58 9.49 -1.99 -13.44
C ILE A 58 9.14 -0.50 -13.38
N ARG A 59 9.11 0.10 -12.18
CA ARG A 59 8.78 1.52 -11.96
C ARG A 59 9.91 2.47 -12.36
N GLY A 60 11.08 1.97 -12.72
CA GLY A 60 12.15 2.71 -13.36
C GLY A 60 11.77 3.16 -14.78
N THR A 61 10.89 2.40 -15.44
CA THR A 61 10.39 2.71 -16.78
C THR A 61 9.11 3.56 -16.73
N ASP A 62 8.91 4.45 -17.71
CA ASP A 62 7.67 5.25 -17.82
C ASP A 62 6.43 4.38 -18.00
N ARG A 63 6.52 3.37 -18.88
CA ARG A 63 5.44 2.41 -19.13
C ARG A 63 5.07 1.67 -17.84
N GLY A 64 6.07 1.22 -17.08
CA GLY A 64 5.84 0.51 -15.82
C GLY A 64 5.23 1.40 -14.76
N ARG A 65 5.69 2.66 -14.63
CA ARG A 65 5.05 3.65 -13.74
C ARG A 65 3.58 3.87 -14.08
N GLN A 66 3.26 4.07 -15.36
CA GLN A 66 1.87 4.28 -15.80
C GLN A 66 0.99 3.07 -15.49
N ARG A 67 1.47 1.85 -15.79
CA ARG A 67 0.74 0.62 -15.47
C ARG A 67 0.53 0.44 -13.97
N CYS A 68 1.57 0.68 -13.14
CA CYS A 68 1.44 0.64 -11.68
C CYS A 68 0.41 1.66 -11.18
N ARG A 69 0.45 2.92 -11.66
CA ARG A 69 -0.54 3.96 -11.27
C ARG A 69 -1.96 3.52 -11.62
N LYS A 70 -2.18 2.94 -12.80
CA LYS A 70 -3.48 2.42 -13.21
C LYS A 70 -3.94 1.27 -12.30
N THR A 71 -3.05 0.33 -11.96
CA THR A 71 -3.37 -0.75 -11.01
C THR A 71 -3.79 -0.21 -9.65
N TYR A 72 -3.03 0.73 -9.07
CA TYR A 72 -3.39 1.29 -7.77
C TYR A 72 -4.72 2.06 -7.80
N ARG A 73 -4.96 2.89 -8.83
CA ARG A 73 -6.26 3.58 -8.99
C ARG A 73 -7.45 2.60 -9.02
N ASN A 74 -7.33 1.52 -9.78
CA ASN A 74 -8.37 0.50 -9.84
C ASN A 74 -8.61 -0.19 -8.48
N ILE A 75 -7.56 -0.36 -7.68
CA ILE A 75 -7.64 -0.91 -6.32
C ILE A 75 -8.39 0.06 -5.41
N GLU A 76 -8.01 1.34 -5.41
CA GLU A 76 -8.67 2.37 -4.61
C GLU A 76 -10.15 2.51 -4.98
N ASP A 77 -10.49 2.57 -6.28
CA ASP A 77 -11.86 2.64 -6.75
C ASP A 77 -12.70 1.45 -6.26
N ARG A 78 -12.09 0.26 -6.17
CA ARG A 78 -12.75 -0.94 -5.67
C ARG A 78 -12.93 -0.90 -4.16
N LEU A 79 -11.93 -0.41 -3.41
CA LEU A 79 -12.01 -0.23 -1.96
C LEU A 79 -13.08 0.81 -1.61
N LEU A 80 -13.08 1.98 -2.26
CA LEU A 80 -14.07 3.04 -2.03
C LEU A 80 -15.51 2.55 -2.22
N ARG A 81 -15.75 1.68 -3.22
CA ARG A 81 -17.08 1.12 -3.48
C ARG A 81 -17.49 0.03 -2.48
N ARG A 82 -16.55 -0.81 -2.05
CA ARG A 82 -16.88 -2.05 -1.32
C ARG A 82 -16.58 -1.99 0.18
N LYS A 83 -15.61 -1.18 0.59
CA LYS A 83 -15.12 -1.07 1.98
C LYS A 83 -14.80 -2.44 2.59
N VAL A 84 -14.15 -3.31 1.81
CA VAL A 84 -13.71 -4.64 2.27
C VAL A 84 -12.29 -4.93 1.79
N PRO A 85 -11.44 -5.56 2.62
CA PRO A 85 -10.13 -6.01 2.21
C PRO A 85 -10.20 -7.00 1.03
N PHE A 86 -9.19 -6.98 0.16
CA PHE A 86 -9.04 -8.00 -0.88
C PHE A 86 -7.60 -8.18 -1.34
N VAL A 87 -7.35 -9.30 -2.03
CA VAL A 87 -6.10 -9.57 -2.72
C VAL A 87 -6.30 -9.37 -4.22
N ASN A 88 -5.36 -8.68 -4.86
CA ASN A 88 -5.36 -8.42 -6.29
C ASN A 88 -4.05 -8.91 -6.92
N VAL A 89 -4.11 -9.49 -8.11
CA VAL A 89 -2.92 -9.74 -8.92
C VAL A 89 -2.68 -8.52 -9.81
N CYS A 90 -1.49 -7.92 -9.70
CA CYS A 90 -1.12 -6.77 -10.52
C CYS A 90 -0.77 -7.19 -11.95
N TYR A 91 -0.64 -6.23 -12.86
CA TYR A 91 -0.33 -6.53 -14.26
C TYR A 91 1.01 -7.27 -14.46
N ALA A 92 1.93 -7.14 -13.50
CA ALA A 92 3.23 -7.79 -13.52
C ALA A 92 3.21 -9.16 -12.81
N GLY A 93 2.04 -9.67 -12.40
CA GLY A 93 1.89 -11.00 -11.78
C GLY A 93 2.09 -11.06 -10.26
N PHE A 94 2.40 -9.94 -9.60
CA PHE A 94 2.54 -9.90 -8.13
C PHE A 94 1.20 -9.73 -7.42
N LEU A 95 1.08 -10.33 -6.24
CA LEU A 95 -0.02 -10.06 -5.31
C LEU A 95 0.11 -8.67 -4.69
N ILE A 96 -1.03 -8.03 -4.53
CA ILE A 96 -1.25 -6.81 -3.76
C ILE A 96 -2.41 -7.08 -2.80
N PHE A 97 -2.12 -7.05 -1.52
CA PHE A 97 -3.09 -7.06 -0.44
C PHE A 97 -3.52 -5.63 -0.20
N ALA A 98 -4.83 -5.39 -0.17
CA ALA A 98 -5.40 -4.06 -0.06
C ALA A 98 -6.43 -4.05 1.07
N VAL A 99 -6.18 -3.20 2.06
CA VAL A 99 -6.99 -3.03 3.26
C VAL A 99 -7.48 -1.58 3.31
N PRO A 100 -8.80 -1.33 3.35
CA PRO A 100 -9.31 0.02 3.56
C PRO A 100 -9.01 0.45 5.00
N LEU A 101 -8.61 1.69 5.18
CA LEU A 101 -8.44 2.30 6.50
C LEU A 101 -9.67 3.14 6.76
N GLU A 102 -10.45 2.77 7.77
CA GLU A 102 -11.76 3.36 8.04
C GLU A 102 -11.79 4.05 9.39
N PHE A 103 -12.31 5.28 9.42
CA PHE A 103 -12.59 6.03 10.64
C PHE A 103 -14.07 6.42 10.66
N ARG A 104 -14.79 5.93 11.67
CA ARG A 104 -16.25 6.12 11.83
C ARG A 104 -17.07 5.81 10.57
N GLY A 105 -16.73 4.72 9.87
CA GLY A 105 -17.44 4.26 8.66
C GLY A 105 -17.03 4.98 7.37
N GLU A 106 -16.13 5.96 7.44
CA GLU A 106 -15.55 6.61 6.27
C GLU A 106 -14.17 6.07 5.96
N MET A 107 -13.92 5.77 4.68
CA MET A 107 -12.60 5.34 4.23
C MET A 107 -11.70 6.57 4.12
N VAL A 108 -10.60 6.56 4.87
CA VAL A 108 -9.65 7.69 4.99
C VAL A 108 -8.31 7.39 4.34
N GLY A 109 -8.11 6.16 3.89
CA GLY A 109 -6.91 5.74 3.18
C GLY A 109 -6.89 4.24 2.96
N THR A 110 -5.72 3.77 2.56
CA THR A 110 -5.49 2.37 2.22
C THR A 110 -4.14 1.91 2.72
N LEU A 111 -4.10 0.75 3.36
CA LEU A 111 -2.87 0.02 3.63
C LEU A 111 -2.69 -1.06 2.56
N LEU A 112 -1.56 -1.02 1.87
CA LEU A 112 -1.18 -2.03 0.89
C LEU A 112 0.02 -2.84 1.37
N GLY A 113 -0.05 -4.16 1.20
CA GLY A 113 1.10 -5.06 1.15
C GLY A 113 1.31 -5.55 -0.28
N SER A 114 2.49 -5.35 -0.87
CA SER A 114 2.70 -5.58 -2.31
C SER A 114 4.04 -6.21 -2.64
N GLN A 115 4.24 -6.53 -3.92
CA GLN A 115 5.42 -7.24 -4.42
C GLN A 115 5.57 -8.58 -3.70
N ILE A 116 4.55 -9.43 -3.81
CA ILE A 116 4.52 -10.78 -3.27
C ILE A 116 4.27 -11.75 -4.42
N LEU A 117 4.96 -12.89 -4.43
CA LEU A 117 4.74 -13.92 -5.43
C LEU A 117 3.53 -14.79 -5.07
N PRO A 118 2.70 -15.16 -6.07
CA PRO A 118 1.56 -16.03 -5.85
C PRO A 118 1.94 -17.51 -5.73
N ILE A 119 3.14 -17.91 -6.18
CA ILE A 119 3.58 -19.30 -6.27
C ILE A 119 5.01 -19.39 -5.73
N GLU A 120 5.36 -20.53 -5.12
CA GLU A 120 6.71 -20.78 -4.61
C GLU A 120 7.75 -20.84 -5.71
N LYS A 121 8.97 -20.44 -5.36
CA LYS A 121 10.14 -20.60 -6.20
C LYS A 121 10.73 -22.00 -6.01
N ASP A 122 9.99 -23.02 -6.40
CA ASP A 122 10.49 -24.39 -6.36
C ASP A 122 11.48 -24.67 -7.52
N ARG A 123 11.93 -25.92 -7.66
CA ARG A 123 12.89 -26.30 -8.72
C ARG A 123 12.38 -26.07 -10.15
N ASN A 124 11.06 -25.94 -10.34
CA ASN A 124 10.42 -25.73 -11.63
C ASN A 124 10.01 -24.27 -11.84
N PHE A 125 10.34 -23.37 -10.92
CA PHE A 125 9.99 -21.97 -11.01
C PHE A 125 10.91 -21.23 -12.00
N ASP A 126 10.46 -21.18 -13.25
CA ASP A 126 11.10 -20.39 -14.29
C ASP A 126 10.56 -18.95 -14.30
N LEU A 127 11.40 -18.03 -13.82
CA LEU A 127 11.15 -16.60 -13.81
C LEU A 127 10.92 -16.03 -15.21
N GLU A 128 11.63 -16.53 -16.22
CA GLU A 128 11.51 -16.04 -17.58
C GLU A 128 10.18 -16.44 -18.18
N SER A 129 9.78 -17.71 -18.03
CA SER A 129 8.45 -18.18 -18.44
C SER A 129 7.32 -17.40 -17.75
N LEU A 130 7.45 -17.09 -16.46
CA LEU A 130 6.40 -16.41 -15.70
C LEU A 130 6.37 -14.89 -15.91
N PHE A 131 7.52 -14.23 -16.05
CA PHE A 131 7.64 -12.77 -16.05
C PHE A 131 8.27 -12.18 -17.31
N GLY A 132 8.67 -13.00 -18.28
CA GLY A 132 9.22 -12.55 -19.57
C GLY A 132 8.25 -11.65 -20.34
N HIS A 133 6.94 -11.91 -20.24
CA HIS A 133 5.91 -11.02 -20.79
C HIS A 133 5.97 -9.61 -20.19
N THR A 134 6.33 -9.47 -18.91
CA THR A 134 6.48 -8.18 -18.23
C THR A 134 7.73 -7.46 -18.73
N ALA A 135 8.87 -8.16 -18.82
CA ALA A 135 10.10 -7.59 -19.36
C ALA A 135 9.92 -7.11 -20.82
N ALA A 136 9.28 -7.92 -21.66
CA ALA A 136 8.94 -7.59 -23.04
C ALA A 136 7.99 -6.39 -23.14
N ALA A 137 6.92 -6.36 -22.34
CA ALA A 137 5.96 -5.25 -22.33
C ALA A 137 6.59 -3.91 -21.92
N LEU A 138 7.67 -3.95 -21.16
CA LEU A 138 8.42 -2.79 -20.71
C LEU A 138 9.64 -2.48 -21.58
N ALA A 139 9.87 -3.27 -22.64
CA ALA A 139 11.01 -3.15 -23.55
C ALA A 139 12.36 -3.12 -22.79
N MET A 140 12.49 -3.98 -21.77
CA MET A 140 13.74 -4.13 -21.02
C MET A 140 14.81 -4.74 -21.92
N LYS A 141 15.98 -4.09 -22.00
CA LYS A 141 17.12 -4.55 -22.82
C LYS A 141 18.02 -5.51 -22.05
N ASP A 142 18.20 -5.25 -20.76
CA ASP A 142 18.92 -6.10 -19.82
C ASP A 142 17.93 -6.57 -18.75
N THR A 143 17.74 -7.87 -18.66
CA THR A 143 16.81 -8.51 -17.73
C THR A 143 17.53 -9.24 -16.59
N GLU A 144 18.87 -9.25 -16.57
CA GLU A 144 19.63 -9.96 -15.53
C GLU A 144 19.32 -9.38 -14.14
N GLU A 145 19.42 -8.06 -14.00
CA GLU A 145 19.09 -7.37 -12.74
C GLU A 145 17.61 -7.56 -12.38
N PHE A 146 16.72 -7.55 -13.39
CA PHE A 146 15.29 -7.79 -13.19
C PHE A 146 15.05 -9.14 -12.53
N TYR A 147 15.58 -10.23 -13.09
CA TYR A 147 15.38 -11.57 -12.54
C TYR A 147 16.13 -11.79 -11.23
N LYS A 148 17.35 -11.26 -11.07
CA LYS A 148 18.12 -11.34 -9.82
C LYS A 148 17.39 -10.69 -8.65
N SER A 149 16.65 -9.61 -8.90
CA SER A 149 15.89 -8.89 -7.87
C SER A 149 14.75 -9.71 -7.25
N PHE A 150 14.29 -10.78 -7.91
CA PHE A 150 13.24 -11.66 -7.37
C PHE A 150 13.69 -12.43 -6.13
N SER A 151 14.99 -12.63 -5.90
CA SER A 151 15.52 -13.29 -4.69
C SER A 151 14.99 -12.68 -3.39
N LYS A 152 14.71 -11.38 -3.40
CA LYS A 152 14.16 -10.63 -2.26
C LYS A 152 12.64 -10.73 -2.16
N VAL A 153 11.93 -11.26 -3.15
CA VAL A 153 10.48 -11.25 -3.16
C VAL A 153 9.94 -12.42 -2.34
N ARG A 154 9.12 -12.11 -1.33
CA ARG A 154 8.43 -13.11 -0.51
C ARG A 154 7.32 -13.78 -1.33
N THR A 155 7.10 -15.07 -1.08
CA THR A 155 5.95 -15.81 -1.60
C THR A 155 4.91 -15.94 -0.50
N LEU A 156 3.62 -15.83 -0.87
CA LEU A 156 2.51 -16.28 -0.05
C LEU A 156 1.63 -17.25 -0.84
N ASN A 157 1.65 -18.51 -0.42
CA ASN A 157 0.88 -19.57 -1.04
C ASN A 157 -0.62 -19.32 -0.88
N PRO A 158 -1.48 -19.85 -1.78
CA PRO A 158 -2.92 -19.78 -1.62
C PRO A 158 -3.41 -20.20 -0.22
N ASP A 159 -4.66 -19.88 0.08
CA ASP A 159 -5.37 -20.30 1.30
C ASP A 159 -4.89 -19.60 2.57
N LEU A 160 -4.52 -20.37 3.60
CA LEU A 160 -4.31 -19.89 4.96
C LEU A 160 -3.31 -18.72 5.04
N GLN A 161 -2.18 -18.80 4.31
CA GLN A 161 -1.17 -17.75 4.37
C GLN A 161 -1.69 -16.39 3.87
N ARG A 162 -2.48 -16.38 2.80
CA ARG A 162 -3.06 -15.12 2.27
C ARG A 162 -4.16 -14.62 3.19
N ILE A 163 -5.02 -15.51 3.69
CA ILE A 163 -6.10 -15.12 4.60
C ILE A 163 -5.52 -14.52 5.88
N THR A 164 -4.57 -15.21 6.52
CA THR A 164 -3.91 -14.73 7.74
C THR A 164 -3.15 -13.42 7.49
N PHE A 165 -2.46 -13.28 6.36
CA PHE A 165 -1.76 -12.04 6.05
C PHE A 165 -2.73 -10.87 5.80
N LEU A 166 -3.86 -11.12 5.12
CA LEU A 166 -4.88 -10.09 4.90
C LEU A 166 -5.52 -9.63 6.22
N GLN A 167 -5.91 -10.58 7.08
CA GLN A 167 -6.43 -10.29 8.42
C GLN A 167 -5.41 -9.55 9.28
N TYR A 168 -4.15 -9.95 9.22
CA TYR A 168 -3.07 -9.26 9.92
C TYR A 168 -2.94 -7.80 9.47
N LEU A 169 -2.96 -7.54 8.15
CA LEU A 169 -2.93 -6.17 7.65
C LEU A 169 -4.18 -5.37 8.04
N GLU A 170 -5.33 -6.02 8.13
CA GLU A 170 -6.57 -5.41 8.63
C GLU A 170 -6.43 -4.92 10.07
N GLU A 171 -5.96 -5.77 10.97
CA GLU A 171 -5.70 -5.42 12.38
C GLU A 171 -4.65 -4.30 12.51
N ILE A 172 -3.55 -4.39 11.76
CA ILE A 172 -2.55 -3.32 11.72
C ILE A 172 -3.15 -2.01 11.21
N GLY A 173 -4.02 -2.08 10.21
CA GLY A 173 -4.75 -0.92 9.70
C GLY A 173 -5.61 -0.25 10.77
N GLN A 174 -6.32 -1.02 11.58
CA GLN A 174 -7.13 -0.51 12.70
C GLN A 174 -6.25 0.16 13.77
N HIS A 175 -5.07 -0.39 14.06
CA HIS A 175 -4.11 0.25 14.96
C HIS A 175 -3.56 1.56 14.37
N PHE A 176 -3.25 1.61 13.07
CA PHE A 176 -2.84 2.85 12.42
C PHE A 176 -3.93 3.92 12.44
N ILE A 177 -5.20 3.55 12.27
CA ILE A 177 -6.33 4.46 12.45
C ILE A 177 -6.37 4.97 13.90
N SER A 178 -6.27 4.07 14.87
CA SER A 178 -6.30 4.44 16.29
C SER A 178 -5.17 5.40 16.64
N MET A 179 -3.95 5.14 16.15
CA MET A 179 -2.80 6.05 16.30
C MET A 179 -3.00 7.37 15.57
N ALA A 180 -3.60 7.34 14.38
CA ALA A 180 -3.78 8.54 13.55
C ALA A 180 -4.89 9.48 14.06
N PHE A 181 -5.83 8.95 14.85
CA PHE A 181 -7.04 9.68 15.23
C PHE A 181 -7.35 9.64 16.75
N ALA A 182 -6.41 9.19 17.59
CA ALA A 182 -6.60 9.02 19.04
C ALA A 182 -7.23 10.25 19.74
N ASP A 183 -6.82 11.46 19.35
CA ASP A 183 -7.26 12.72 19.97
C ASP A 183 -8.13 13.59 19.04
N LYS A 184 -8.59 13.05 17.89
CA LYS A 184 -9.33 13.84 16.88
C LYS A 184 -10.84 13.73 17.06
N SER A 185 -11.52 14.88 17.15
CA SER A 185 -12.98 14.95 17.02
C SER A 185 -13.39 14.72 15.57
N TRP A 186 -14.65 14.33 15.36
CA TRP A 186 -15.18 14.07 14.01
C TRP A 186 -15.26 15.34 13.17
N GLU A 187 -15.57 16.48 13.78
CA GLU A 187 -15.64 17.78 13.11
C GLU A 187 -14.27 18.22 12.58
N LEU A 188 -13.21 18.01 13.36
CA LEU A 188 -11.85 18.32 12.94
C LEU A 188 -11.43 17.44 11.77
N PHE A 189 -11.68 16.13 11.87
CA PHE A 189 -11.45 15.19 10.78
C PHE A 189 -12.18 15.61 9.49
N LEU A 190 -13.47 15.95 9.57
CA LEU A 190 -14.26 16.36 8.40
C LEU A 190 -13.71 17.63 7.73
N LYS A 191 -13.10 18.54 8.50
CA LYS A 191 -12.46 19.74 7.97
C LYS A 191 -11.19 19.39 7.18
N GLU A 192 -10.37 18.48 7.72
CA GLU A 192 -9.14 18.03 7.09
C GLU A 192 -9.44 17.26 5.78
N ILE A 193 -10.34 16.27 5.84
CA ILE A 193 -10.65 15.41 4.67
C ILE A 193 -11.25 16.20 3.51
N LYS A 194 -12.04 17.25 3.77
CA LYS A 194 -12.56 18.16 2.72
C LYS A 194 -11.46 18.95 2.03
N THR A 195 -10.36 19.23 2.74
CA THR A 195 -9.21 19.95 2.18
C THR A 195 -8.40 19.03 1.27
N GLU A 196 -8.14 17.79 1.71
CA GLU A 196 -7.42 16.78 0.92
C GLU A 196 -8.25 16.25 -0.25
N THR A 197 -9.56 16.15 -0.06
CA THR A 197 -10.50 15.53 -0.99
C THR A 197 -11.72 16.45 -1.19
N PRO A 198 -11.63 17.51 -2.03
CA PRO A 198 -12.70 18.52 -2.18
C PRO A 198 -14.05 17.99 -2.67
N GLN A 199 -14.04 16.79 -3.25
CA GLN A 199 -15.21 16.06 -3.71
C GLN A 199 -15.98 15.34 -2.58
N PHE A 200 -15.39 15.26 -1.37
CA PHE A 200 -16.02 14.65 -0.21
C PHE A 200 -17.12 15.57 0.37
N GLY A 201 -18.36 15.07 0.44
CA GLY A 201 -19.52 15.83 0.93
C GLY A 201 -20.29 16.62 -0.14
N ARG A 202 -20.04 16.37 -1.45
CA ARG A 202 -20.96 16.74 -2.53
C ARG A 202 -21.97 15.60 -2.76
N PHE A 203 -22.83 15.39 -1.77
CA PHE A 203 -24.06 14.60 -1.91
C PHE A 203 -25.23 15.48 -1.51
#